data_AF-A0A7S3WMX8-F1
#
_entry.id   AF-A0A7S3WMX8-F1
#
_cell.length_a   1.000
_cell.length_b   1.000
_cell.length_c   1.000
_cell.angle_alpha   90.00
_cell.angle_beta   90.00
_cell.angle_gamma   90.00
#
_symmetry.space_group_name_H-M   'P 1'
#
loop_
_entity.id
_entity.type
_entity.pdbx_description
1 polymer ?
#
loop_
_entity_poly.entity_id
_entity_poly.type
_entity_poly.pdbx_seq_one_letter_code
_entity_poly.pdbx_strand_id
1 'polypeptide(L)'
;AAVSVSKQALALAQEASAKPLEGDARVSLARAQLGNDNSGEAVLSAFEAVRIFQDTFDLESEVAAQQVMVSAHIKGGDAEEARQCAMDAMARYKDGGFKKMEATMLLSLAEANLQIGDIEGALVFYKK
;
A
#
# COMPACT_ATOMS: atom_id res chain seq x y z
N ALA A 1 -0.70 3.08 -21.46
CA ALA A 1 -1.02 4.52 -21.32
C ALA A 1 -0.85 5.02 -19.88
N ALA A 2 -1.54 4.42 -18.89
CA ALA A 2 -1.53 4.87 -17.49
C ALA A 2 -0.13 4.96 -16.83
N VAL A 3 0.75 3.98 -17.07
CA VAL A 3 2.13 3.98 -16.55
C VAL A 3 2.93 5.18 -17.07
N SER A 4 2.83 5.50 -18.36
CA SER A 4 3.55 6.63 -18.97
C SER A 4 3.08 7.97 -18.40
N VAL A 5 1.76 8.15 -18.26
CA VAL A 5 1.19 9.38 -17.67
C VAL A 5 1.61 9.53 -16.21
N SER A 6 1.61 8.44 -15.43
CA SER A 6 2.04 8.48 -14.03
C SER A 6 3.53 8.80 -13.89
N LYS A 7 4.39 8.30 -14.79
CA LYS A 7 5.82 8.66 -14.83
C LYS A 7 6.04 10.13 -15.18
N GLN A 8 5.24 10.71 -16.08
CA GLN A 8 5.31 12.15 -16.39
C GLN A 8 4.89 13.00 -15.19
N ALA A 9 3.79 12.64 -14.51
CA ALA A 9 3.36 13.32 -13.30
C ALA A 9 4.42 13.24 -12.19
N LEU A 10 5.07 12.08 -12.03
CA LEU A 10 6.17 11.90 -11.09
C LEU A 10 7.36 12.82 -11.39
N ALA A 11 7.80 12.88 -12.65
CA ALA A 11 8.89 13.75 -13.06
C ALA A 11 8.58 15.23 -12.76
N LEU A 12 7.38 15.71 -13.11
CA LEU A 12 6.96 17.09 -12.82
C LEU A 12 6.88 17.38 -11.31
N ALA A 13 6.38 16.44 -10.51
CA ALA A 13 6.33 16.59 -9.06
C ALA A 13 7.73 16.68 -8.44
N GLN A 14 8.69 15.90 -8.95
CA GLN A 14 10.10 15.93 -8.54
C GLN A 14 10.78 17.24 -8.93
N GLU A 15 10.58 17.71 -10.16
CA GLU A 15 11.08 19.01 -10.63
C GLU A 15 10.55 20.16 -9.77
N ALA A 16 9.27 20.09 -9.37
CA ALA A 16 8.65 21.05 -8.48
C ALA A 16 9.04 20.89 -7.00
N SER A 17 9.81 19.86 -6.64
CA SER A 17 10.13 19.49 -5.25
C SER A 17 8.89 19.33 -4.36
N ALA A 18 7.75 18.95 -4.95
CA ALA A 18 6.46 18.87 -4.29
C ALA A 18 6.24 17.47 -3.71
N LYS A 19 6.76 17.21 -2.51
CA LYS A 19 6.73 15.88 -1.86
C LYS A 19 5.34 15.22 -1.83
N PRO A 20 4.25 15.90 -1.42
CA PRO A 20 2.91 15.29 -1.46
C PRO A 20 2.50 14.82 -2.87
N LEU A 21 2.72 15.66 -3.90
CA LEU A 21 2.45 15.29 -5.29
C LEU A 21 3.36 14.14 -5.77
N GLU A 22 4.60 14.09 -5.27
CA GLU A 22 5.54 13.00 -5.55
C GLU A 22 5.04 11.67 -4.99
N GLY A 23 4.38 11.68 -3.82
CA GLY A 23 3.72 10.53 -3.22
C GLY A 23 2.49 10.09 -4.03
N ASP A 24 1.61 11.03 -4.38
CA ASP A 24 0.39 10.76 -5.17
C ASP A 24 0.70 10.17 -6.55
N ALA A 25 1.70 10.75 -7.22
CA ALA A 25 2.16 10.26 -8.52
C ALA A 25 2.69 8.83 -8.42
N ARG A 26 3.36 8.47 -7.32
CA ARG A 26 3.83 7.11 -7.07
C ARG A 26 2.72 6.12 -6.76
N VAL A 27 1.70 6.52 -5.99
CA VAL A 27 0.52 5.67 -5.78
C VAL A 27 -0.16 5.39 -7.12
N SER A 28 -0.29 6.42 -7.96
CA SER A 28 -0.87 6.28 -9.31
C SER A 28 -0.02 5.35 -10.20
N LEU A 29 1.31 5.50 -10.14
CA LEU A 29 2.25 4.65 -10.86
C LEU A 29 2.16 3.19 -10.39
N ALA A 30 2.12 2.96 -9.07
CA ALA A 30 1.99 1.64 -8.47
C ALA A 30 0.69 0.95 -8.93
N ARG A 31 -0.44 1.66 -8.89
CA ARG A 31 -1.73 1.13 -9.39
C ARG A 31 -1.68 0.81 -10.89
N ALA A 32 -1.04 1.66 -11.68
CA ALA A 32 -0.89 1.43 -13.12
C ALA A 32 0.02 0.22 -13.43
N GLN A 33 1.11 0.06 -12.68
CA GLN A 33 2.01 -1.10 -12.78
C GLN A 33 1.29 -2.38 -12.36
N LEU A 34 0.49 -2.32 -11.28
CA LEU A 34 -0.33 -3.43 -10.84
C LEU A 34 -1.34 -3.84 -11.91
N GLY A 35 -2.01 -2.88 -12.56
CA GLY A 35 -2.93 -3.14 -13.67
C GLY A 35 -2.25 -3.75 -14.92
N ASN A 36 -0.94 -3.59 -15.05
CA ASN A 36 -0.11 -4.13 -16.13
C ASN A 36 0.60 -5.44 -15.74
N ASP A 37 0.25 -6.06 -14.61
CA ASP A 37 0.88 -7.28 -14.08
C ASP A 37 2.37 -7.11 -13.68
N ASN A 38 2.84 -5.88 -13.54
CA ASN A 38 4.19 -5.56 -13.08
C ASN A 38 4.24 -5.43 -11.55
N SER A 39 3.84 -6.48 -10.83
CA SER A 39 3.67 -6.47 -9.38
C SER A 39 4.92 -6.03 -8.61
N GLY A 40 6.11 -6.47 -9.01
CA GLY A 40 7.37 -6.05 -8.36
C GLY A 40 7.66 -4.54 -8.47
N GLU A 41 7.41 -3.94 -9.64
CA GLU A 41 7.55 -2.49 -9.77
C GLU A 41 6.48 -1.74 -8.98
N ALA A 42 5.26 -2.30 -8.90
CA ALA A 42 4.17 -1.72 -8.13
C ALA A 42 4.51 -1.67 -6.62
N VAL A 43 5.12 -2.74 -6.08
CA VAL A 43 5.62 -2.77 -4.70
C VAL A 43 6.62 -1.64 -4.46
N LEU A 44 7.61 -1.48 -5.34
CA LEU A 44 8.63 -0.43 -5.20
C LEU A 44 8.03 0.98 -5.23
N SER A 45 7.15 1.25 -6.19
CA SER A 45 6.46 2.55 -6.29
C SER A 45 5.60 2.84 -5.05
N ALA A 46 4.86 1.84 -4.55
CA ALA A 46 4.04 1.98 -3.36
C ALA A 46 4.90 2.20 -2.10
N PHE A 47 6.03 1.50 -1.98
CA PHE A 47 6.98 1.64 -0.88
C PHE A 47 7.56 3.06 -0.80
N GLU A 48 7.99 3.61 -1.93
CA GLU A 48 8.47 4.98 -1.98
C GLU A 48 7.37 6.00 -1.63
N ALA A 49 6.12 5.75 -2.03
CA ALA A 49 4.98 6.58 -1.63
C ALA A 49 4.73 6.54 -0.12
N VAL A 50 4.72 5.34 0.50
CA VAL A 50 4.60 5.19 1.97
C VAL A 50 5.65 6.01 2.69
N ARG A 51 6.91 5.93 2.25
CA ARG A 51 8.01 6.66 2.89
C ARG A 51 7.81 8.18 2.81
N ILE A 52 7.36 8.68 1.66
CA ILE A 52 7.04 10.10 1.49
C ILE A 52 5.91 10.52 2.43
N PHE A 53 4.82 9.76 2.48
CA PHE A 53 3.68 10.10 3.33
C PHE A 53 3.98 10.02 4.83
N GLN A 54 4.90 9.14 5.23
CA GLN A 54 5.46 9.13 6.58
C GLN A 54 6.27 10.41 6.86
N ASP A 55 7.16 10.80 5.93
CA ASP A 55 7.97 12.02 6.06
C ASP A 55 7.10 13.30 6.09
N THR A 56 5.94 13.29 5.43
CA THR A 56 5.00 14.41 5.40
C THR A 56 3.86 14.31 6.43
N PHE A 57 3.84 13.27 7.26
CA PHE A 57 2.78 12.99 8.24
C PHE A 57 1.36 12.89 7.65
N ASP A 58 1.24 12.44 6.40
CA ASP A 58 -0.05 12.22 5.73
C ASP A 58 -0.52 10.77 5.94
N LEU A 59 -1.23 10.54 7.05
CA LEU A 59 -1.67 9.19 7.43
C LEU A 59 -2.70 8.58 6.46
N GLU A 60 -3.55 9.40 5.82
CA GLU A 60 -4.58 8.85 4.93
C GLU A 60 -3.94 8.34 3.63
N SER A 61 -3.03 9.12 3.07
CA SER A 61 -2.30 8.74 1.87
C SER A 61 -1.31 7.60 2.14
N GLU A 62 -0.71 7.55 3.33
CA GLU A 62 0.15 6.44 3.77
C GLU A 62 -0.61 5.10 3.74
N VAL A 63 -1.81 5.06 4.33
CA VAL A 63 -2.68 3.86 4.30
C VAL A 63 -3.01 3.46 2.87
N ALA A 64 -3.38 4.42 2.02
CA ALA A 64 -3.72 4.14 0.63
C ALA A 64 -2.53 3.52 -0.13
N ALA A 65 -1.31 3.99 0.11
CA ALA A 65 -0.09 3.43 -0.45
C ALA A 65 0.21 2.02 0.09
N GLN A 66 0.01 1.78 1.39
CA GLN A 66 0.14 0.45 2.01
C GLN A 66 -0.84 -0.56 1.41
N GLN A 67 -2.10 -0.19 1.18
CA GLN A 67 -3.08 -1.08 0.53
C GLN A 67 -2.66 -1.48 -0.89
N VAL A 68 -2.09 -0.54 -1.66
CA VAL A 68 -1.56 -0.85 -3.01
C VAL A 68 -0.37 -1.80 -2.92
N MET A 69 0.51 -1.62 -1.93
CA MET A 69 1.65 -2.52 -1.70
C MET A 69 1.19 -3.94 -1.34
N VAL A 70 0.23 -4.09 -0.43
CA VAL A 70 -0.37 -5.39 -0.08
C VAL A 70 -0.99 -6.04 -1.32
N SER A 71 -1.77 -5.27 -2.09
CA SER A 71 -2.38 -5.77 -3.34
C SER A 71 -1.34 -6.21 -4.36
N ALA A 72 -0.20 -5.51 -4.43
CA ALA A 72 0.90 -5.84 -5.32
C ALA A 72 1.60 -7.13 -4.91
N HIS A 73 1.88 -7.32 -3.62
CA HIS A 73 2.41 -8.59 -3.12
C HIS A 73 1.46 -9.76 -3.40
N ILE A 74 0.17 -9.61 -3.10
CA ILE A 74 -0.85 -10.63 -3.41
C ILE A 74 -0.83 -10.99 -4.90
N LYS A 75 -0.86 -9.98 -5.78
CA LYS A 75 -0.87 -10.20 -7.23
C LYS A 75 0.44 -10.80 -7.74
N GLY A 76 1.55 -10.55 -7.07
CA GLY A 76 2.86 -11.16 -7.33
C GLY A 76 2.98 -12.62 -6.89
N GLY A 77 2.02 -13.13 -6.10
CA GLY A 77 2.10 -14.46 -5.47
C GLY A 77 2.80 -14.46 -4.11
N ASP A 78 3.17 -13.28 -3.59
CA ASP A 78 3.91 -13.08 -2.35
C ASP A 78 2.94 -12.79 -1.19
N ALA A 79 1.96 -13.68 -0.98
CA ALA A 79 0.86 -13.43 -0.03
C ALA A 79 1.34 -13.34 1.44
N GLU A 80 2.45 -14.00 1.79
CA GLU A 80 3.07 -13.91 3.11
C GLU A 80 3.70 -12.52 3.36
N GLU A 81 4.37 -11.96 2.35
CA GLU A 81 4.88 -10.60 2.38
C GLU A 81 3.72 -9.59 2.49
N ALA A 82 2.63 -9.82 1.75
CA ALA A 82 1.42 -9.01 1.86
C ALA A 82 0.86 -9.02 3.29
N ARG A 83 0.81 -10.20 3.93
CA ARG A 83 0.38 -10.37 5.32
C ARG A 83 1.28 -9.59 6.27
N GLN A 84 2.60 -9.73 6.12
CA GLN A 84 3.57 -9.04 6.97
C GLN A 84 3.44 -7.51 6.85
N CYS A 85 3.34 -6.98 5.63
CA CYS A 85 3.13 -5.55 5.41
C CYS A 85 1.86 -5.03 6.10
N ALA A 86 0.74 -5.76 5.98
CA ALA A 86 -0.51 -5.37 6.62
C ALA A 86 -0.43 -5.45 8.16
N MET A 87 0.25 -6.48 8.71
CA MET A 87 0.45 -6.64 10.15
C MET A 87 1.28 -5.49 10.75
N ASP A 88 2.41 -5.15 10.13
CA ASP A 88 3.30 -4.10 10.62
C ASP A 88 2.61 -2.74 10.60
N ALA A 89 1.90 -2.42 9.51
CA ALA A 89 1.12 -1.21 9.39
C ALA A 89 -0.01 -1.16 10.43
N MET A 90 -0.79 -2.25 10.58
CA MET A 90 -1.85 -2.35 11.57
C MET A 90 -1.32 -2.14 13.00
N ALA A 91 -0.20 -2.76 13.36
CA ALA A 91 0.41 -2.60 14.68
C ALA A 91 0.79 -1.13 14.94
N ARG A 92 1.40 -0.45 13.96
CA ARG A 92 1.72 0.98 14.06
C ARG A 92 0.47 1.83 14.29
N TYR A 93 -0.61 1.58 13.54
CA TYR A 93 -1.85 2.34 13.68
C TYR A 93 -2.55 2.09 15.01
N LYS A 94 -2.51 0.84 15.49
CA LYS A 94 -3.04 0.46 16.79
C LYS A 94 -2.31 1.18 17.92
N ASP A 95 -0.98 1.17 17.89
CA ASP A 95 -0.14 1.82 18.92
C ASP A 95 -0.32 3.34 18.91
N GLY A 96 -0.56 3.92 17.73
CA GLY A 96 -0.90 5.34 17.56
C GLY A 96 -2.36 5.70 17.89
N GLY A 97 -3.22 4.73 18.18
CA GLY A 97 -4.65 4.98 18.43
C GLY A 97 -5.47 5.35 17.18
N PHE A 98 -4.93 5.13 15.98
CA PHE A 98 -5.53 5.48 14.69
C PHE A 98 -6.55 4.42 14.24
N LYS A 99 -7.70 4.37 14.90
CA LYS A 99 -8.71 3.31 14.72
C LYS A 99 -9.20 3.11 13.29
N LYS A 100 -9.38 4.20 12.53
CA LYS A 100 -9.78 4.13 11.11
C LYS A 100 -8.72 3.40 10.28
N MET A 101 -7.46 3.76 10.46
CA MET A 101 -6.33 3.20 9.73
C MET A 101 -6.04 1.75 10.15
N GLU A 102 -6.16 1.45 11.45
CA GLU A 102 -6.12 0.09 12.01
C GLU A 102 -7.15 -0.82 11.32
N ALA A 103 -8.40 -0.37 11.21
CA ALA A 103 -9.46 -1.11 10.53
C ALA A 103 -9.16 -1.32 9.04
N THR A 104 -8.64 -0.31 8.35
CA THR A 104 -8.26 -0.46 6.93
C THR A 104 -7.16 -1.52 6.76
N MET A 105 -6.15 -1.54 7.63
CA MET A 105 -5.09 -2.55 7.55
C MET A 105 -5.56 -3.94 7.97
N LEU A 106 -6.53 -4.06 8.87
CA LEU A 106 -7.19 -5.34 9.19
C LEU A 106 -7.90 -5.94 7.97
N LEU A 107 -8.54 -5.11 7.13
CA LEU A 107 -9.15 -5.58 5.88
C LEU A 107 -8.09 -6.12 4.91
N SER A 108 -6.99 -5.38 4.72
CA SER A 108 -5.87 -5.83 3.90
C SER A 108 -5.19 -7.10 4.43
N LEU A 109 -5.11 -7.25 5.76
CA LEU A 109 -4.61 -8.46 6.39
C LEU A 109 -5.52 -9.66 6.12
N ALA A 110 -6.84 -9.46 6.21
CA ALA A 110 -7.81 -10.49 5.89
C ALA A 110 -7.71 -10.92 4.41
N GLU A 111 -7.53 -9.97 3.49
CA GLU A 111 -7.30 -10.25 2.06
C GLU A 111 -6.05 -11.11 1.85
N ALA A 112 -4.93 -10.79 2.51
CA ALA A 112 -3.71 -11.58 2.43
C ALA A 112 -3.89 -13.01 2.98
N ASN A 113 -4.55 -13.16 4.13
CA ASN A 113 -4.81 -14.49 4.73
C ASN A 113 -5.71 -15.37 3.86
N LEU A 114 -6.70 -14.79 3.18
CA LEU A 114 -7.53 -15.52 2.23
C LEU A 114 -6.71 -16.09 1.06
N GLN A 115 -5.66 -15.38 0.62
CA GLN A 115 -4.78 -15.84 -0.45
C GLN A 115 -3.82 -16.94 0.01
N ILE A 116 -3.38 -16.90 1.27
CA ILE A 116 -2.58 -17.97 1.89
C ILE A 116 -3.41 -19.25 2.08
N GLY A 117 -4.75 -19.15 2.11
CA GLY A 117 -5.65 -20.25 2.45
C GLY A 117 -5.81 -20.44 3.96
N ASP A 118 -5.30 -19.49 4.77
CA ASP A 118 -5.52 -19.44 6.21
C ASP A 118 -6.88 -18.77 6.52
N ILE A 119 -7.95 -19.50 6.20
CA ILE A 119 -9.33 -19.04 6.40
C ILE A 119 -9.62 -18.85 7.90
N GLU A 120 -9.01 -19.65 8.78
CA GLU A 120 -9.17 -19.50 10.24
C GLU A 120 -8.50 -18.22 10.75
N GLY A 121 -7.28 -17.91 10.31
CA GLY A 121 -6.59 -16.66 10.62
C GLY A 121 -7.38 -15.44 10.16
N ALA A 122 -7.94 -15.45 8.95
CA ALA A 122 -8.80 -14.36 8.46
C ALA A 122 -10.03 -14.11 9.36
N LEU A 123 -10.68 -15.16 9.84
CA LEU A 123 -11.90 -15.06 10.66
C LEU A 123 -11.67 -14.55 12.08
N VAL A 124 -10.48 -14.76 12.65
CA VAL A 124 -10.12 -14.22 13.98
C VAL A 124 -10.11 -12.69 13.97
N PHE A 125 -9.69 -12.07 12.86
CA PHE A 125 -9.63 -10.62 12.73
C PHE A 125 -10.99 -9.95 12.48
N TYR A 126 -11.94 -10.65 11.84
CA TYR A 126 -13.30 -10.15 11.65
C TYR A 126 -14.17 -10.16 12.92
N LYS A 127 -13.76 -10.86 13.98
CA LYS A 127 -14.57 -11.07 15.19
C LYS A 127 -14.18 -10.20 16.40
N LYS A 128 -13.29 -9.23 16.23
CA LYS A 128 -12.93 -8.24 17.26
C LYS A 128 -13.41 -6.85 16.88
#